data_AF-A0A8J8NRC1-F1
#
_entry.id   AF-A0A8J8NRC1-F1
#
_cell.length_a   1.000
_cell.length_b   1.000
_cell.length_c   1.000
_cell.angle_alpha   90.00
_cell.angle_beta   90.00
_cell.angle_gamma   90.00
#
_symmetry.space_group_name_H-M   'P 1'
#
loop_
_entity.id
_entity.type
_entity.pdbx_description
1 polymer ?
#
loop_
_entity_poly.entity_id
_entity_poly.type
_entity_poly.pdbx_seq_one_letter_code
_entity_poly.pdbx_strand_id
1 'polypeptide(L)'
;MKWLFGLEAVAPVDTLMVHDDDKNIANIICAITMERYNPEQMRQHLYGKAEKLFRAKAKLVKIFGKYYYKSMEEAEFKQKFNRFFHIEGQSLQNEQELADYLAKEQCIRDPYDQVQYKFIFIQNYMNNESVIVLKCHQCMADALGIINILMNLQDKQSEGQLALGKSWSIIQRLIIAAIKPYEAIVVACKLAKMEKQKNAIHQGKFPQGIKHAAFSKSYSINEFERIACGKSINLNQFVTDVLTQTLRQYMELKNDKKTKSIRIAQQCIIRPLQRIRFFGSSSRISNNQRGLRHAPFKQAIRFAASITFQNNFT
;
A
#
# COMPACT_ATOMS: atom_id res chain seq x y z
N MET A 1 4.31 5.90 23.82
CA MET A 1 3.04 6.63 23.96
C MET A 1 2.25 5.92 25.04
N LYS A 2 1.77 6.58 26.09
CA LYS A 2 0.98 5.92 27.15
C LYS A 2 -0.47 5.78 26.66
N TRP A 3 -0.95 4.54 26.62
CA TRP A 3 -2.30 4.18 26.19
C TRP A 3 -3.26 4.45 27.34
N LEU A 4 -4.14 5.45 27.22
CA LEU A 4 -5.20 5.64 28.21
C LEU A 4 -6.27 4.57 27.93
N PHE A 5 -6.48 3.64 28.87
CA PHE A 5 -7.45 2.54 28.74
C PHE A 5 -7.22 1.59 27.54
N GLY A 6 -5.98 1.47 27.06
CA GLY A 6 -5.67 0.62 25.89
C GLY A 6 -6.21 1.14 24.56
N LEU A 7 -6.51 2.45 24.50
CA LEU A 7 -7.02 3.13 23.31
C LEU A 7 -5.92 3.95 22.62
N GLU A 8 -5.82 3.84 21.29
CA GLU A 8 -5.10 4.77 20.40
C GLU A 8 -6.12 5.60 19.65
N ALA A 9 -6.00 6.92 19.64
CA ALA A 9 -6.80 7.72 18.72
C ALA A 9 -6.39 7.42 17.27
N VAL A 10 -7.37 7.18 16.39
CA VAL A 10 -7.14 7.07 14.95
C VAL A 10 -6.70 8.44 14.42
N ALA A 11 -5.71 8.49 13.54
CA ALA A 11 -5.25 9.77 13.01
C ALA A 11 -6.38 10.44 12.19
N PRO A 12 -6.42 11.77 12.06
CA PRO A 12 -7.48 12.44 11.30
C PRO A 12 -7.57 11.98 9.83
N VAL A 13 -6.42 11.72 9.19
CA VAL A 13 -6.38 11.20 7.82
C VAL A 13 -6.94 9.78 7.75
N ASP A 14 -6.58 8.93 8.71
CA ASP A 14 -7.09 7.55 8.80
C ASP A 14 -8.59 7.55 9.10
N THR A 15 -9.08 8.50 9.88
CA THR A 15 -10.50 8.68 10.18
C THR A 15 -11.29 9.03 8.92
N LEU A 16 -10.74 9.84 8.00
CA LEU A 16 -11.35 10.10 6.71
C LEU A 16 -11.54 8.80 5.91
N MET A 17 -10.57 7.88 5.98
CA MET A 17 -10.65 6.59 5.30
C MET A 17 -11.68 5.65 5.92
N VAL A 18 -11.96 5.76 7.23
CA VAL A 18 -13.04 5.03 7.91
C VAL A 18 -14.42 5.53 7.47
N HIS A 19 -14.52 6.73 6.92
CA HIS A 19 -15.76 7.30 6.36
C HIS A 19 -15.94 7.01 4.87
N ASP A 20 -15.33 5.94 4.37
CA ASP A 20 -15.59 5.41 3.05
C ASP A 20 -17.03 4.82 2.95
N ASP A 21 -17.49 4.55 1.73
CA ASP A 21 -18.83 4.00 1.47
C ASP A 21 -18.75 2.60 0.86
N ASP A 22 -19.90 1.96 0.64
CA ASP A 22 -19.95 0.60 0.08
C ASP A 22 -19.50 0.54 -1.39
N LYS A 23 -19.44 1.69 -2.08
CA LYS A 23 -18.98 1.80 -3.46
C LYS A 23 -17.50 2.13 -3.53
N ASN A 24 -16.88 2.65 -2.48
CA ASN A 24 -15.50 3.10 -2.53
C ASN A 24 -14.75 2.71 -1.27
N ILE A 25 -14.76 1.41 -0.97
CA ILE A 25 -14.09 0.88 0.21
C ILE A 25 -12.58 1.14 0.10
N ALA A 26 -12.01 1.76 1.14
CA ALA A 26 -10.62 2.19 1.24
C ALA A 26 -9.67 1.03 1.57
N ASN A 27 -9.87 -0.13 0.94
CA ASN A 27 -8.97 -1.27 1.07
C ASN A 27 -7.77 -1.12 0.13
N ILE A 28 -6.59 -1.43 0.65
CA ILE A 28 -5.37 -1.70 -0.09
C ILE A 28 -5.21 -3.22 -0.17
N ILE A 29 -4.85 -3.72 -1.35
CA ILE A 29 -4.57 -5.12 -1.56
C ILE A 29 -3.20 -5.30 -2.23
N CYS A 30 -2.44 -6.28 -1.77
CA CYS A 30 -1.11 -6.61 -2.27
C CYS A 30 -1.02 -8.13 -2.40
N ALA A 31 -0.38 -8.61 -3.47
CA ALA A 31 -0.12 -10.02 -3.68
C ALA A 31 1.39 -10.25 -3.80
N ILE A 32 1.89 -11.29 -3.15
CA ILE A 32 3.28 -11.74 -3.26
C ILE A 32 3.24 -13.19 -3.72
N THR A 33 3.79 -13.42 -4.91
CA THR A 33 4.01 -14.76 -5.45
C THR A 33 5.31 -15.33 -4.89
N MET A 34 5.28 -16.59 -4.49
CA MET A 34 6.43 -17.31 -3.92
C MET A 34 6.41 -18.78 -4.31
N GLU A 35 7.51 -19.48 -4.06
CA GLU A 35 7.55 -20.94 -4.14
C GLU A 35 6.51 -21.56 -3.19
N ARG A 36 6.00 -22.74 -3.54
CA ARG A 36 4.98 -23.43 -2.74
C ARG A 36 5.40 -23.51 -1.28
N TYR A 37 4.53 -23.02 -0.40
CA TYR A 37 4.80 -22.90 1.03
C TYR A 37 3.72 -23.59 1.87
N ASN A 38 4.07 -24.05 3.07
CA ASN A 38 3.11 -24.67 3.98
C ASN A 38 2.23 -23.57 4.65
N PRO A 39 0.91 -23.55 4.40
CA PRO A 39 0.04 -22.50 4.94
C PRO A 39 0.03 -22.47 6.47
N GLU A 40 0.18 -23.61 7.14
CA GLU A 40 0.15 -23.69 8.60
C GLU A 40 1.39 -23.08 9.25
N GLN A 41 2.57 -23.28 8.64
CA GLN A 41 3.79 -22.63 9.10
C GLN A 41 3.69 -21.11 8.94
N MET A 42 3.13 -20.64 7.83
CA MET A 42 2.92 -19.21 7.58
C MET A 42 1.95 -18.64 8.60
N ARG A 43 0.85 -19.34 8.87
CA ARG A 43 -0.17 -18.96 9.85
C ARG A 43 0.44 -18.77 11.25
N GLN A 44 1.25 -19.74 11.70
CA GLN A 44 1.93 -19.68 12.99
C GLN A 44 2.94 -18.53 13.07
N HIS A 45 3.72 -18.31 12.00
CA HIS A 45 4.68 -17.21 11.92
C HIS A 45 3.99 -15.85 11.99
N LEU A 46 2.93 -15.65 11.20
CA LEU A 46 2.15 -14.42 11.18
C LEU A 46 1.47 -14.16 12.53
N TYR A 47 0.95 -15.20 13.19
CA TYR A 47 0.37 -15.09 14.54
C TYR A 47 1.41 -14.54 15.54
N GLY A 48 2.57 -15.20 15.62
CA GLY A 48 3.63 -14.82 16.57
C GLY A 48 4.21 -13.43 16.33
N LYS A 49 4.14 -12.92 15.10
CA LYS A 49 4.52 -11.54 14.76
C LYS A 49 3.41 -10.54 15.09
N ALA A 50 2.15 -10.86 14.76
CA ALA A 50 1.01 -9.99 15.01
C ALA A 50 0.75 -9.77 16.50
N GLU A 51 0.88 -10.80 17.33
CA GLU A 51 0.66 -10.73 18.78
C GLU A 51 1.53 -9.67 19.48
N LYS A 52 2.74 -9.45 18.95
CA LYS A 52 3.73 -8.50 19.48
C LYS A 52 3.44 -7.04 19.10
N LEU A 53 2.60 -6.80 18.10
CA LEU A 53 2.33 -5.47 17.55
C LEU A 53 0.93 -4.99 17.95
N PHE A 54 0.84 -3.90 18.70
CA PHE A 54 -0.45 -3.34 19.17
C PHE A 54 -1.48 -3.20 18.05
N ARG A 55 -1.13 -2.54 16.94
CA ARG A 55 -2.06 -2.31 15.83
C ARG A 55 -2.48 -3.60 15.12
N ALA A 56 -1.62 -4.63 15.13
CA ALA A 56 -1.93 -5.93 14.53
C ALA A 56 -2.92 -6.76 15.37
N LYS A 57 -3.18 -6.37 16.61
CA LYS A 57 -4.19 -6.97 17.48
C LYS A 57 -5.30 -6.00 17.90
N ALA A 58 -5.40 -4.86 17.23
CA ALA A 58 -6.39 -3.84 17.57
C ALA A 58 -7.60 -3.89 16.64
N LYS A 59 -8.78 -3.68 17.21
CA LYS A 59 -10.03 -3.43 16.48
C LYS A 59 -10.38 -1.94 16.51
N LEU A 60 -11.26 -1.50 15.62
CA LEU A 60 -11.78 -0.14 15.64
C LEU A 60 -13.02 -0.05 16.54
N VAL A 61 -13.03 0.93 17.43
CA VAL A 61 -14.20 1.25 18.27
C VAL A 61 -14.57 2.72 18.11
N LYS A 62 -15.86 3.02 18.14
CA LYS A 62 -16.38 4.39 18.06
C LYS A 62 -16.84 4.85 19.44
N ILE A 63 -16.21 5.89 19.96
CA ILE A 63 -16.50 6.46 21.29
C ILE A 63 -16.74 7.96 21.12
N PHE A 64 -17.91 8.46 21.54
CA PHE A 64 -18.32 9.87 21.37
C PHE A 64 -18.09 10.40 19.94
N GLY A 65 -18.44 9.61 18.94
CA GLY A 65 -18.31 9.98 17.53
C GLY A 65 -16.91 9.87 16.93
N LYS A 66 -15.88 9.56 17.73
CA LYS A 66 -14.48 9.41 17.27
C LYS A 66 -14.07 7.94 17.23
N TYR A 67 -13.21 7.58 16.28
CA TYR A 67 -12.67 6.24 16.16
C TYR A 67 -11.36 6.08 16.94
N TYR A 68 -11.22 4.92 17.58
CA TYR A 68 -10.03 4.51 18.33
C TYR A 68 -9.63 3.09 17.97
N TYR A 69 -8.33 2.83 17.94
CA TYR A 69 -7.82 1.47 18.01
C TYR A 69 -7.88 0.98 19.45
N LYS A 70 -8.55 -0.14 19.68
CA LYS A 70 -8.59 -0.83 20.97
C LYS A 70 -7.91 -2.18 20.82
N SER A 71 -6.87 -2.45 21.62
CA SER A 71 -6.27 -3.78 21.67
C SER A 71 -7.33 -4.80 22.07
N MET A 72 -7.43 -5.89 21.31
CA MET A 72 -8.20 -7.06 21.73
C MET A 72 -7.43 -7.80 22.83
N GLU A 73 -8.19 -8.48 23.67
CA GLU A 73 -7.63 -9.46 24.61
C GLU A 73 -7.15 -10.70 23.85
N GLU A 74 -6.24 -11.47 24.44
CA GLU A 74 -5.64 -12.63 23.79
C GLU A 74 -6.70 -13.66 23.35
N ALA A 75 -7.68 -13.93 24.22
CA ALA A 75 -8.78 -14.86 23.92
C ALA A 75 -9.64 -14.38 22.73
N GLU A 76 -10.01 -13.08 22.72
CA GLU A 76 -10.74 -12.48 21.60
C GLU A 76 -9.92 -12.53 20.30
N PHE A 77 -8.65 -12.15 20.37
CA PHE A 77 -7.75 -12.14 19.22
C PHE A 77 -7.59 -13.54 18.63
N LYS A 78 -7.34 -14.55 19.47
CA LYS A 78 -7.20 -15.94 19.07
C LYS A 78 -8.47 -16.50 18.42
N GLN A 79 -9.64 -16.17 18.97
CA GLN A 79 -10.93 -16.57 18.38
C GLN A 79 -11.13 -15.96 16.99
N LYS A 80 -10.75 -14.69 16.81
CA LYS A 80 -10.90 -13.97 15.54
C LYS A 80 -9.76 -14.24 14.57
N PHE A 81 -8.65 -14.82 15.01
CA PHE A 81 -7.45 -15.03 14.19
C PHE A 81 -7.69 -15.85 12.92
N ASN A 82 -8.59 -16.83 12.97
CA ASN A 82 -8.95 -17.62 11.79
C ASN A 82 -9.62 -16.78 10.68
N ARG A 83 -10.17 -15.61 11.00
CA ARG A 83 -10.67 -14.66 9.99
C ARG A 83 -9.54 -13.83 9.36
N PHE A 84 -8.39 -13.75 10.02
CA PHE A 84 -7.22 -12.97 9.58
C PHE A 84 -6.27 -13.78 8.71
N PHE A 85 -6.34 -15.10 8.77
CA PHE A 85 -5.59 -15.99 7.90
C PHE A 85 -6.57 -16.96 7.22
N HIS A 86 -6.87 -16.68 5.96
CA HIS A 86 -7.78 -17.48 5.13
C HIS A 86 -6.97 -18.31 4.14
N ILE A 87 -7.30 -19.59 3.99
CA ILE A 87 -6.76 -20.42 2.91
C ILE A 87 -7.80 -20.43 1.80
N GLU A 88 -7.45 -19.89 0.64
CA GLU A 88 -8.33 -19.86 -0.51
C GLU A 88 -8.39 -21.26 -1.14
N GLY A 89 -9.59 -21.82 -1.22
CA GLY A 89 -9.82 -23.15 -1.79
C GLY A 89 -9.85 -23.12 -3.32
N GLN A 90 -10.13 -21.95 -3.91
CA GLN A 90 -10.12 -21.78 -5.36
C GLN A 90 -8.69 -21.83 -5.90
N SER A 91 -8.46 -22.72 -6.87
CA SER A 91 -7.21 -22.78 -7.62
C SER A 91 -7.22 -21.70 -8.71
N LEU A 92 -6.20 -20.84 -8.74
CA LEU A 92 -6.07 -19.76 -9.73
C LEU A 92 -4.96 -20.14 -10.73
N GLN A 93 -5.29 -20.18 -12.01
CA GLN A 93 -4.43 -20.75 -13.05
C GLN A 93 -3.56 -19.72 -13.77
N ASN A 94 -3.91 -18.44 -13.71
CA ASN A 94 -3.20 -17.39 -14.44
C ASN A 94 -3.27 -16.03 -13.73
N GLU A 95 -2.48 -15.08 -14.23
CA GLU A 95 -2.36 -13.72 -13.69
C GLU A 95 -3.68 -12.93 -13.76
N GLN A 96 -4.51 -13.17 -14.78
CA GLN A 96 -5.78 -12.45 -14.91
C GLN A 96 -6.80 -12.91 -13.87
N GLU A 97 -6.91 -14.21 -13.61
CA GLU A 97 -7.75 -14.76 -12.54
C GLU A 97 -7.32 -14.24 -11.18
N LEU A 98 -6.01 -14.13 -10.92
CA LEU A 98 -5.51 -13.49 -9.72
C LEU A 98 -5.90 -12.01 -9.67
N ALA A 99 -5.75 -11.26 -10.77
CA ALA A 99 -6.12 -9.85 -10.80
C ALA A 99 -7.62 -9.64 -10.51
N ASP A 100 -8.49 -10.44 -11.13
CA ASP A 100 -9.94 -10.39 -10.93
C ASP A 100 -10.31 -10.77 -9.48
N TYR A 101 -9.65 -11.78 -8.93
CA TYR A 101 -9.79 -12.14 -7.51
C TYR A 101 -9.42 -10.98 -6.59
N LEU A 102 -8.26 -10.35 -6.81
CA LEU A 102 -7.80 -9.22 -6.00
C LEU A 102 -8.76 -8.04 -6.09
N ALA A 103 -9.27 -7.72 -7.28
CA ALA A 103 -10.21 -6.64 -7.49
C ALA A 103 -11.53 -6.88 -6.74
N LYS A 104 -12.06 -8.11 -6.81
CA LYS A 104 -13.26 -8.52 -6.06
C LYS A 104 -13.04 -8.43 -4.56
N GLU A 105 -11.93 -8.96 -4.06
CA GLU A 105 -11.62 -8.98 -2.63
C GLU A 105 -11.40 -7.57 -2.07
N GLN A 106 -10.82 -6.66 -2.86
CA GLN A 106 -10.65 -5.26 -2.50
C GLN A 106 -11.99 -4.51 -2.33
N CYS A 107 -13.09 -5.02 -2.89
CA CYS A 107 -14.44 -4.51 -2.73
C CYS A 107 -15.19 -5.09 -1.53
N ILE A 108 -14.59 -5.99 -0.75
CA ILE A 108 -15.25 -6.56 0.43
C ILE A 108 -14.87 -5.75 1.67
N ARG A 109 -15.84 -5.17 2.39
CA ARG A 109 -15.59 -4.47 3.66
C ARG A 109 -15.45 -5.48 4.79
N ASP A 110 -14.36 -5.40 5.54
CA ASP A 110 -14.19 -6.18 6.76
C ASP A 110 -14.86 -5.45 7.95
N PRO A 111 -15.53 -6.15 8.88
CA PRO A 111 -16.15 -5.52 10.06
C PRO A 111 -15.16 -4.71 10.92
N TYR A 112 -15.63 -3.64 11.57
CA TYR A 112 -14.78 -2.82 12.45
C TYR A 112 -14.45 -3.45 13.79
N ASP A 113 -15.23 -4.43 14.24
CA ASP A 113 -15.02 -5.12 15.51
C ASP A 113 -13.87 -6.13 15.47
N GLN A 114 -13.12 -6.21 14.37
CA GLN A 114 -11.96 -7.07 14.19
C GLN A 114 -10.75 -6.27 13.67
N VAL A 115 -9.60 -6.92 13.48
CA VAL A 115 -8.44 -6.23 12.89
C VAL A 115 -8.76 -5.82 11.45
N GLN A 116 -8.18 -4.71 11.03
CA GLN A 116 -8.45 -4.10 9.74
C GLN A 116 -7.48 -4.58 8.65
N TYR A 117 -7.09 -5.85 8.72
CA TYR A 117 -6.26 -6.52 7.73
C TYR A 117 -6.50 -8.04 7.75
N LYS A 118 -6.15 -8.72 6.65
CA LYS A 118 -6.09 -10.18 6.60
C LYS A 118 -5.10 -10.65 5.55
N PHE A 119 -4.58 -11.84 5.79
CA PHE A 119 -3.79 -12.61 4.85
C PHE A 119 -4.68 -13.69 4.22
N ILE A 120 -4.62 -13.78 2.90
CA ILE A 120 -5.26 -14.86 2.15
C ILE A 120 -4.17 -15.64 1.44
N PHE A 121 -4.17 -16.95 1.63
CA PHE A 121 -3.17 -17.85 1.09
C PHE A 121 -3.77 -18.70 -0.03
N ILE A 122 -3.26 -18.55 -1.24
CA ILE A 122 -3.65 -19.33 -2.42
C ILE A 122 -2.53 -20.35 -2.64
N GLN A 123 -2.77 -21.61 -2.25
CA GLN A 123 -1.72 -22.63 -2.23
C GLN A 123 -1.29 -23.11 -3.61
N ASN A 124 -2.23 -23.14 -4.57
CA ASN A 124 -2.03 -23.68 -5.90
C ASN A 124 -2.18 -22.58 -6.95
N TYR A 125 -1.14 -21.75 -7.08
CA TYR A 125 -1.03 -20.75 -8.15
C TYR A 125 -0.02 -21.24 -9.20
N MET A 126 -0.40 -21.23 -10.48
CA MET A 126 0.50 -21.58 -11.61
C MET A 126 1.41 -22.81 -11.37
N ASN A 127 0.79 -23.96 -11.05
CA ASN A 127 1.37 -25.30 -10.85
C ASN A 127 2.43 -25.50 -9.74
N ASN A 128 3.26 -24.52 -9.42
CA ASN A 128 4.34 -24.64 -8.43
C ASN A 128 4.52 -23.43 -7.51
N GLU A 129 3.65 -22.43 -7.64
CA GLU A 129 3.73 -21.21 -6.85
C GLU A 129 2.58 -21.17 -5.83
N SER A 130 2.80 -20.40 -4.78
CA SER A 130 1.75 -19.96 -3.88
C SER A 130 1.69 -18.44 -3.91
N VAL A 131 0.51 -17.89 -3.61
CA VAL A 131 0.33 -16.45 -3.48
C VAL A 131 -0.14 -16.15 -2.08
N ILE A 132 0.54 -15.23 -1.41
CA ILE A 132 0.01 -14.58 -0.21
C ILE A 132 -0.55 -13.22 -0.61
N VAL A 133 -1.82 -13.00 -0.29
CA VAL A 133 -2.51 -11.74 -0.49
C VAL A 133 -2.65 -11.07 0.86
N LEU A 134 -2.12 -9.85 0.98
CA LEU A 134 -2.39 -8.98 2.11
C LEU A 134 -3.47 -7.98 1.70
N LYS A 135 -4.61 -8.05 2.38
CA LYS A 135 -5.66 -7.04 2.32
C LYS A 135 -5.61 -6.22 3.60
N CYS A 136 -5.62 -4.90 3.49
CA CYS A 136 -5.59 -4.00 4.64
C CYS A 136 -6.46 -2.78 4.36
N HIS A 137 -7.29 -2.39 5.33
CA HIS A 137 -8.00 -1.13 5.26
C HIS A 137 -7.01 0.03 5.44
N GLN A 138 -7.10 1.07 4.62
CA GLN A 138 -6.14 2.16 4.56
C GLN A 138 -6.04 2.97 5.86
N CYS A 139 -7.06 2.90 6.73
CA CYS A 139 -6.96 3.49 8.06
C CYS A 139 -5.82 2.87 8.89
N MET A 140 -5.56 1.57 8.71
CA MET A 140 -4.59 0.84 9.53
C MET A 140 -3.16 1.09 9.09
N ALA A 141 -2.94 1.09 7.78
CA ALA A 141 -1.65 1.32 7.17
C ALA A 141 -1.84 1.93 5.77
N ASP A 142 -1.03 2.94 5.45
CA ASP A 142 -0.83 3.36 4.08
C ASP A 142 0.11 2.38 3.34
N ALA A 143 0.43 2.66 2.07
CA ALA A 143 1.32 1.81 1.29
C ALA A 143 2.69 1.61 1.96
N LEU A 144 3.24 2.64 2.61
CA LEU A 144 4.50 2.54 3.35
C LEU A 144 4.36 1.71 4.62
N GLY A 145 3.27 1.86 5.36
CA GLY A 145 2.94 1.05 6.52
C GLY A 145 2.83 -0.42 6.15
N ILE A 146 2.21 -0.73 5.01
CA ILE A 146 2.13 -2.10 4.47
C ILE A 146 3.51 -2.64 4.13
N ILE A 147 4.35 -1.87 3.43
CA ILE A 147 5.73 -2.28 3.13
C ILE A 147 6.49 -2.57 4.44
N ASN A 148 6.38 -1.69 5.44
CA ASN A 148 7.01 -1.91 6.74
C ASN A 148 6.48 -3.18 7.43
N ILE A 149 5.18 -3.44 7.38
CA ILE A 149 4.59 -4.68 7.90
C ILE A 149 5.22 -5.88 7.19
N LEU A 150 5.23 -5.89 5.85
CA LEU A 150 5.81 -6.97 5.05
C LEU A 150 7.31 -7.18 5.33
N MET A 151 8.07 -6.10 5.53
CA MET A 151 9.48 -6.18 5.90
C MET A 151 9.69 -6.75 7.31
N ASN A 152 8.82 -6.40 8.27
CA ASN A 152 8.86 -6.95 9.64
C ASN A 152 8.49 -8.45 9.68
N LEU A 153 7.81 -8.95 8.65
CA LEU A 153 7.49 -10.36 8.50
C LEU A 153 8.66 -11.20 7.96
N GLN A 154 9.74 -10.58 7.47
CA GLN A 154 10.94 -11.30 7.08
C GLN A 154 11.72 -11.80 8.31
N ASP A 155 12.42 -12.93 8.17
CA ASP A 155 13.22 -13.51 9.26
C ASP A 155 14.44 -12.66 9.59
N LYS A 156 15.08 -12.10 8.57
CA LYS A 156 16.26 -11.25 8.69
C LYS A 156 15.87 -9.81 8.41
N GLN A 157 15.43 -9.13 9.46
CA GLN A 157 15.26 -7.68 9.41
C GLN A 157 16.63 -7.02 9.50
N SER A 158 17.09 -6.35 8.45
CA SER A 158 18.28 -5.50 8.59
C SER A 158 17.85 -4.15 9.20
N GLU A 159 18.45 -3.77 10.32
CA GLU A 159 18.06 -2.59 11.10
C GLU A 159 18.12 -1.28 10.29
N GLY A 160 18.92 -1.24 9.22
CA GLY A 160 19.04 -0.09 8.32
C GLY A 160 17.98 0.01 7.22
N GLN A 161 17.14 -1.01 7.03
CA GLN A 161 16.15 -1.04 5.95
C GLN A 161 14.79 -0.45 6.34
N LEU A 162 14.52 -0.25 7.62
CA LEU A 162 13.28 0.40 8.04
C LEU A 162 13.31 1.87 7.68
N ALA A 163 12.21 2.33 7.08
CA ALA A 163 11.90 3.75 6.96
C ALA A 163 11.62 4.34 8.36
N LEU A 164 12.66 4.59 9.15
CA LEU A 164 12.52 5.19 10.47
C LEU A 164 11.93 6.59 10.33
N GLY A 165 10.75 6.79 10.92
CA GLY A 165 10.15 8.12 11.04
C GLY A 165 11.08 9.01 11.87
N LYS A 166 11.41 10.19 11.34
CA LYS A 166 12.19 11.18 12.09
C LYS A 166 11.46 11.53 13.38
N SER A 167 12.12 11.39 14.52
CA SER A 167 11.61 11.96 15.76
C SER A 167 11.70 13.49 15.66
N TRP A 168 10.55 14.16 15.69
CA TRP A 168 10.49 15.61 15.69
C TRP A 168 10.77 16.11 17.10
N SER A 169 11.70 17.07 17.21
CA SER A 169 11.94 17.76 18.48
C SER A 169 10.71 18.56 18.89
N ILE A 170 10.59 18.86 20.19
CA ILE A 170 9.45 19.63 20.73
C ILE A 170 9.33 20.98 20.01
N ILE A 171 10.46 21.66 19.78
CA ILE A 171 10.51 22.95 19.07
C ILE A 171 9.96 22.80 17.65
N GLN A 172 10.37 21.78 16.90
CA GLN A 172 9.85 21.57 15.55
C GLN A 172 8.35 21.28 15.55
N ARG A 173 7.84 20.52 16.54
CA ARG A 173 6.41 20.26 16.68
C ARG A 173 5.63 21.55 16.93
N LEU A 174 6.16 22.45 17.75
CA LEU A 174 5.56 23.76 18.01
C LEU A 174 5.57 24.64 16.75
N ILE A 175 6.69 24.70 16.02
CA ILE A 175 6.78 25.45 14.76
C ILE A 175 5.77 24.92 13.73
N ILE A 176 5.70 23.60 13.55
CA ILE A 176 4.71 22.99 12.64
C ILE A 176 3.29 23.30 13.10
N ALA A 177 3.00 23.21 14.40
CA ALA A 177 1.69 23.55 14.94
C ALA A 177 1.31 25.01 14.68
N ALA A 178 2.27 25.93 14.73
CA ALA A 178 2.06 27.35 14.42
C ALA A 178 1.88 27.63 12.92
N ILE A 179 2.58 26.92 12.04
CA ILE A 179 2.51 27.10 10.58
C ILE A 179 1.23 26.47 9.97
N LYS A 180 0.78 25.34 10.52
CA LYS A 180 -0.36 24.56 10.00
C LYS A 180 -1.63 25.39 9.71
N PRO A 181 -2.10 26.29 10.58
CA PRO A 181 -3.27 27.11 10.29
C PRO A 181 -3.08 28.00 9.06
N TYR A 182 -1.91 28.61 8.90
CA TYR A 182 -1.59 29.42 7.74
C TYR A 182 -1.59 28.59 6.45
N GLU A 183 -0.92 27.43 6.46
CA GLU A 183 -0.93 26.51 5.32
C GLU A 183 -2.35 26.03 4.99
N ALA A 184 -3.17 25.73 6.00
CA ALA A 184 -4.56 25.33 5.81
C ALA A 184 -5.38 26.42 5.12
N ILE A 185 -5.20 27.69 5.50
CA ILE A 185 -5.85 28.83 4.84
C ILE A 185 -5.37 28.96 3.39
N VAL A 186 -4.06 28.88 3.13
CA VAL A 186 -3.51 28.94 1.77
C VAL A 186 -4.06 27.83 0.89
N VAL A 187 -4.12 26.60 1.41
CA VAL A 187 -4.70 25.44 0.71
C VAL A 187 -6.20 25.66 0.48
N ALA A 188 -6.96 26.12 1.48
CA ALA A 188 -8.38 26.42 1.33
C ALA A 188 -8.64 27.48 0.26
N CYS A 189 -7.86 28.57 0.24
CA CYS A 189 -7.95 29.60 -0.80
C CYS A 189 -7.60 29.06 -2.18
N LYS A 190 -6.60 28.18 -2.30
CA LYS A 190 -6.26 27.52 -3.57
C LYS A 190 -7.39 26.60 -4.03
N LEU A 191 -7.93 25.77 -3.14
CA LEU A 191 -9.04 24.86 -3.43
C LEU A 191 -10.30 25.62 -3.82
N ALA A 192 -10.61 26.74 -3.16
CA ALA A 192 -11.74 27.60 -3.51
C ALA A 192 -11.62 28.22 -4.91
N LYS A 193 -10.38 28.43 -5.39
CA LYS A 193 -10.09 28.94 -6.73
C LYS A 193 -9.91 27.84 -7.78
N MET A 194 -9.82 26.57 -7.38
CA MET A 194 -9.65 25.46 -8.31
C MET A 194 -10.97 25.18 -9.01
N GLU A 195 -10.96 25.27 -10.34
CA GLU A 195 -12.07 24.81 -11.15
C GLU A 195 -12.34 23.31 -10.90
N LYS A 196 -13.62 22.95 -10.81
CA LYS A 196 -14.03 21.56 -10.65
C LYS A 196 -13.55 20.75 -11.85
N GLN A 197 -12.56 19.90 -11.61
CA GLN A 197 -12.06 18.98 -12.63
C GLN A 197 -13.04 17.82 -12.78
N LYS A 198 -13.46 17.54 -14.01
CA LYS A 198 -14.25 16.34 -14.31
C LYS A 198 -13.31 15.15 -14.43
N ASN A 199 -13.70 14.02 -13.87
CA ASN A 199 -12.95 12.77 -14.05
C ASN A 199 -12.90 12.42 -15.55
N ALA A 200 -11.70 12.43 -16.13
CA ALA A 200 -11.49 12.18 -17.55
C ALA A 200 -11.89 10.76 -17.96
N ILE A 201 -11.72 9.77 -17.07
CA ILE A 201 -11.98 8.35 -17.38
C ILE A 201 -13.49 8.05 -17.41
N HIS A 202 -14.27 8.69 -16.54
CA HIS A 202 -15.71 8.44 -16.42
C HIS A 202 -16.58 9.57 -16.96
N GLN A 203 -16.01 10.51 -17.72
CA GLN A 203 -16.73 11.70 -18.22
C GLN A 203 -17.46 12.46 -17.10
N GLY A 204 -16.90 12.45 -15.89
CA GLY A 204 -17.50 13.06 -14.69
C GLY A 204 -18.56 12.22 -13.96
N LYS A 205 -18.83 10.98 -14.36
CA LYS A 205 -19.68 10.06 -13.57
C LYS A 205 -18.92 9.58 -12.32
N PHE A 206 -19.67 9.36 -11.24
CA PHE A 206 -19.14 8.75 -10.02
C PHE A 206 -18.80 7.27 -10.26
N PRO A 207 -17.72 6.75 -9.64
CA PRO A 207 -17.38 5.34 -9.73
C PRO A 207 -18.50 4.46 -9.13
N GLN A 208 -18.74 3.30 -9.74
CA GLN A 208 -19.81 2.35 -9.33
C GLN A 208 -19.35 1.37 -8.24
N GLY A 209 -18.07 1.42 -7.86
CA GLY A 209 -17.46 0.52 -6.87
C GLY A 209 -17.06 -0.85 -7.35
N ILE A 210 -17.26 -1.13 -8.64
CA ILE A 210 -16.66 -2.27 -9.31
C ILE A 210 -15.20 -1.91 -9.58
N LYS A 211 -14.28 -2.64 -8.95
CA LYS A 211 -12.85 -2.49 -9.19
C LYS A 211 -12.42 -3.47 -10.27
N HIS A 212 -11.43 -3.06 -11.06
CA HIS A 212 -10.70 -3.95 -11.95
C HIS A 212 -9.22 -3.86 -11.58
N ALA A 213 -8.50 -4.94 -11.84
CA ALA A 213 -7.05 -4.97 -11.68
C ALA A 213 -6.43 -5.62 -12.90
N ALA A 214 -5.19 -5.23 -13.17
CA ALA A 214 -4.35 -5.85 -14.18
C ALA A 214 -2.92 -5.81 -13.68
N PHE A 215 -2.16 -6.84 -14.01
CA PHE A 215 -0.72 -6.85 -13.79
C PHE A 215 -0.01 -6.24 -15.00
N SER A 216 0.97 -5.39 -14.76
CA SER A 216 1.89 -4.99 -15.81
C SER A 216 2.90 -6.11 -16.07
N LYS A 217 3.52 -6.07 -17.26
CA LYS A 217 4.76 -6.82 -17.46
C LYS A 217 5.81 -6.36 -16.45
N SER A 218 6.71 -7.28 -16.09
CA SER A 218 7.87 -6.94 -15.27
C SER A 218 8.87 -6.17 -16.12
N TYR A 219 9.25 -4.98 -15.66
CA TYR A 219 10.29 -4.16 -16.27
C TYR A 219 11.49 -4.07 -15.34
N SER A 220 12.69 -4.04 -15.91
CA SER A 220 13.92 -3.86 -15.14
C SER A 220 14.06 -2.39 -14.73
N ILE A 221 14.26 -2.14 -13.42
CA ILE A 221 14.51 -0.78 -12.92
C ILE A 221 15.76 -0.19 -13.59
N ASN A 222 16.81 -0.99 -13.77
CA ASN A 222 18.06 -0.56 -14.41
C ASN A 222 17.82 -0.09 -15.86
N GLU A 223 16.88 -0.71 -16.57
CA GLU A 223 16.53 -0.30 -17.92
C GLU A 223 15.82 1.06 -17.92
N PHE A 224 14.89 1.26 -16.99
CA PHE A 224 14.22 2.55 -16.81
C PHE A 224 15.19 3.66 -16.40
N GLU A 225 16.11 3.38 -15.47
CA GLU A 225 17.15 4.32 -15.06
C GLU A 225 18.06 4.70 -16.23
N ARG A 226 18.49 3.72 -17.04
CA ARG A 226 19.30 3.98 -18.22
C ARG A 226 18.58 4.90 -19.23
N ILE A 227 17.29 4.64 -19.50
CA ILE A 227 16.49 5.45 -20.42
C ILE A 227 16.27 6.86 -19.86
N ALA A 228 15.95 6.96 -18.56
CA ALA A 228 15.73 8.23 -17.87
C ALA A 228 17.00 9.10 -17.89
N CYS A 229 18.16 8.51 -17.55
CA CYS A 229 19.47 9.17 -17.62
C CYS A 229 19.80 9.62 -19.05
N GLY A 230 19.54 8.79 -20.07
CA GLY A 230 19.75 9.16 -21.47
C GLY A 230 18.91 10.35 -21.94
N LYS A 231 17.80 10.64 -21.25
CA LYS A 231 16.92 11.79 -21.51
C LYS A 231 17.11 12.95 -20.52
N SER A 232 18.10 12.86 -19.62
CA SER A 232 18.34 13.84 -18.55
C SER A 232 17.11 14.10 -17.66
N ILE A 233 16.28 13.08 -17.43
CA ILE A 233 15.13 13.14 -16.52
C ILE A 233 15.30 12.14 -15.38
N ASN A 234 14.61 12.37 -14.26
CA ASN A 234 14.62 11.41 -13.17
C ASN A 234 13.62 10.26 -13.40
N LEU A 235 13.77 9.17 -12.64
CA LEU A 235 12.92 7.98 -12.77
C LEU A 235 11.43 8.29 -12.54
N ASN A 236 11.09 9.18 -11.60
CA ASN A 236 9.70 9.55 -11.33
C ASN A 236 9.07 10.30 -12.51
N GLN A 237 9.81 11.21 -13.14
CA GLN A 237 9.38 11.91 -14.35
C GLN A 237 9.17 10.92 -15.49
N PHE A 238 10.12 10.01 -15.70
CA PHE A 238 10.00 8.97 -16.72
C PHE A 238 8.76 8.08 -16.52
N VAL A 239 8.52 7.59 -15.30
CA VAL A 239 7.32 6.78 -14.99
C VAL A 239 6.02 7.59 -15.18
N THR A 240 6.03 8.88 -14.83
CA THR A 240 4.89 9.78 -15.03
C THR A 240 4.59 10.01 -16.51
N ASP A 241 5.63 10.16 -17.33
CA ASP A 241 5.50 10.29 -18.78
C ASP A 241 4.91 9.01 -19.40
N VAL A 242 5.41 7.84 -18.99
CA VAL A 242 4.87 6.54 -19.43
C VAL A 242 3.38 6.43 -19.07
N LEU A 243 3.03 6.72 -17.81
CA LEU A 243 1.62 6.69 -17.36
C LEU A 243 0.74 7.66 -18.16
N THR A 244 1.23 8.86 -18.44
CA THR A 244 0.52 9.86 -19.24
C THR A 244 0.25 9.38 -20.65
N GLN A 245 1.25 8.75 -21.30
CA GLN A 245 1.09 8.20 -22.63
C GLN A 245 0.14 7.00 -22.65
N THR A 246 0.22 6.11 -21.66
CA THR A 246 -0.71 4.98 -21.53
C THR A 246 -2.15 5.46 -21.37
N LEU A 247 -2.39 6.48 -20.54
CA LEU A 247 -3.73 7.06 -20.39
C LEU A 247 -4.21 7.72 -21.68
N ARG A 248 -3.34 8.41 -22.43
CA ARG A 248 -3.70 8.98 -23.74
C ARG A 248 -4.13 7.89 -24.73
N GLN A 249 -3.34 6.83 -24.88
CA GLN A 249 -3.68 5.70 -25.74
C GLN A 249 -5.01 5.04 -25.33
N TYR A 250 -5.25 4.91 -24.03
CA TYR A 250 -6.52 4.39 -23.52
C TYR A 250 -7.71 5.28 -23.94
N MET A 251 -7.58 6.60 -23.82
CA MET A 251 -8.63 7.55 -24.25
C MET A 251 -8.89 7.46 -25.75
N GLU A 252 -7.84 7.34 -26.56
CA GLU A 252 -7.95 7.15 -28.02
C GLU A 252 -8.70 5.84 -28.36
N LEU A 253 -8.37 4.74 -27.69
CA LEU A 253 -9.06 3.45 -27.84
C LEU A 253 -10.53 3.51 -27.42
N LYS A 254 -10.88 4.38 -26.47
CA LYS A 254 -12.26 4.64 -26.04
C LYS A 254 -12.95 5.74 -26.87
N ASN A 255 -12.34 6.17 -27.98
CA ASN A 255 -12.84 7.23 -28.85
C ASN A 255 -13.13 8.56 -28.14
N ASP A 256 -12.42 8.87 -27.05
CA ASP A 256 -12.56 10.15 -26.35
C ASP A 256 -11.76 11.25 -27.06
N LYS A 257 -12.45 12.02 -27.91
CA LYS A 257 -11.89 13.18 -28.61
C LYS A 257 -12.02 14.49 -27.81
N LYS A 258 -12.68 14.48 -26.65
CA LYS A 258 -12.99 15.71 -25.88
C LYS A 258 -11.88 16.04 -24.88
N THR A 259 -11.21 15.03 -24.33
CA THR A 259 -10.15 15.22 -23.34
C THR A 259 -8.86 15.73 -23.99
N LYS A 260 -8.59 17.03 -23.87
CA LYS A 260 -7.37 17.68 -24.42
C LYS A 260 -6.14 17.56 -23.52
N SER A 261 -6.34 17.42 -22.21
CA SER A 261 -5.26 17.37 -21.23
C SER A 261 -5.62 16.47 -20.06
N ILE A 262 -4.66 15.68 -19.59
CA ILE A 262 -4.80 14.80 -18.43
C ILE A 262 -3.95 15.39 -17.30
N ARG A 263 -4.55 15.56 -16.12
CA ARG A 263 -3.85 15.97 -14.91
C ARG A 263 -3.78 14.78 -13.96
N ILE A 264 -2.58 14.31 -13.67
CA ILE A 264 -2.35 13.16 -12.79
C ILE A 264 -1.96 13.68 -11.41
N ALA A 265 -2.67 13.24 -10.38
CA ALA A 265 -2.27 13.49 -9.01
C ALA A 265 -1.20 12.48 -8.61
N GLN A 266 -0.04 12.97 -8.17
CA GLN A 266 1.05 12.13 -7.67
C GLN A 266 1.31 12.46 -6.21
N GLN A 267 1.43 11.42 -5.39
CA GLN A 267 1.85 11.58 -4.00
C GLN A 267 3.35 11.85 -3.96
N CYS A 268 3.73 13.04 -3.48
CA CYS A 268 5.11 13.36 -3.18
C CYS A 268 5.32 13.19 -1.67
N ILE A 269 6.15 12.23 -1.29
CA ILE A 269 6.52 12.07 0.12
C ILE A 269 7.54 13.16 0.45
N ILE A 270 7.07 14.25 1.04
CA ILE A 270 7.95 15.29 1.57
C ILE A 270 8.48 14.81 2.92
N ARG A 271 9.60 14.09 2.91
CA ARG A 271 10.37 13.84 4.13
C ARG A 271 11.37 14.98 4.30
N PRO A 272 11.46 15.61 5.48
CA PRO A 272 12.55 16.53 5.74
C PRO A 272 13.87 15.75 5.60
N LEU A 273 14.64 16.07 4.56
CA LEU A 273 15.94 15.45 4.25
C LEU A 273 16.79 15.41 5.52
N GLN A 274 17.16 14.21 5.95
CA GLN A 274 18.32 14.08 6.82
C GLN A 274 19.53 14.49 5.97
N ARG A 275 20.29 15.50 6.38
CA ARG A 275 21.70 15.55 6.03
C ARG A 275 22.33 14.31 6.67
N ILE A 276 22.30 13.19 5.96
CA ILE A 276 23.21 12.08 6.23
C ILE A 276 24.58 12.70 6.00
N ARG A 277 25.27 13.06 7.09
CA ARG A 277 26.71 13.30 7.03
C ARG A 277 27.30 11.95 6.64
N PHE A 278 27.53 11.76 5.35
CA PHE A 278 28.52 10.80 4.89
C PHE A 278 29.85 11.30 5.45
N PHE A 279 30.20 10.89 6.67
CA PHE A 279 31.60 10.81 7.03
C PHE A 279 32.19 9.80 6.07
N GLY A 280 32.94 10.29 5.09
CA GLY A 280 33.67 9.46 4.14
C GLY A 280 34.67 8.60 4.90
N SER A 281 34.29 7.38 5.24
CA SER A 281 35.25 6.31 5.45
C SER A 281 35.50 5.68 4.09
N SER A 282 36.64 5.99 3.49
CA SER A 282 37.17 5.26 2.34
C SER A 282 37.51 3.83 2.78
N SER A 283 36.54 2.93 2.77
CA SER A 283 36.82 1.50 2.90
C SER A 283 37.15 0.96 1.51
N ARG A 284 38.45 0.74 1.27
CA ARG A 284 38.95 -0.09 0.17
C ARG A 284 38.24 -1.45 0.23
N ILE A 285 37.53 -1.80 -0.83
CA ILE A 285 36.95 -3.12 -1.01
C ILE A 285 38.12 -4.08 -1.31
N SER A 286 38.53 -4.87 -0.31
CA SER A 286 39.36 -6.05 -0.55
C SER A 286 38.46 -7.20 -0.99
N ASN A 287 38.67 -7.68 -2.22
CA ASN A 287 38.07 -8.91 -2.73
C ASN A 287 38.60 -10.11 -1.96
N ASN A 288 37.94 -10.53 -0.88
CA ASN A 288 38.16 -11.86 -0.33
C ASN A 288 37.02 -12.32 0.59
N GLN A 289 35.87 -12.70 0.03
CA GLN A 289 34.97 -13.70 0.64
C GLN A 289 34.27 -14.50 -0.47
N ARG A 290 34.88 -15.63 -0.84
CA ARG A 290 34.19 -16.76 -1.48
C ARG A 290 33.77 -17.71 -0.37
N GLY A 291 32.48 -17.98 -0.24
CA GLY A 291 31.99 -19.09 0.58
C GLY A 291 30.68 -18.79 1.29
N LEU A 292 29.57 -18.91 0.55
CA LEU A 292 28.27 -19.43 0.99
C LEU A 292 27.29 -19.22 -0.18
N ARG A 293 27.10 -20.27 -0.99
CA ARG A 293 26.08 -20.28 -2.04
C ARG A 293 24.71 -20.43 -1.38
N HIS A 294 24.05 -19.31 -1.12
CA HIS A 294 22.61 -19.31 -0.89
C HIS A 294 21.88 -19.39 -2.23
N ALA A 295 20.80 -20.17 -2.29
CA ALA A 295 19.91 -20.24 -3.43
C ALA A 295 19.43 -18.83 -3.83
N PRO A 296 19.39 -18.47 -5.11
CA PRO A 296 18.95 -17.16 -5.55
C PRO A 296 17.44 -17.02 -5.32
N PHE A 297 17.06 -16.35 -4.23
CA PHE A 297 15.70 -15.87 -4.00
C PHE A 297 15.40 -14.80 -5.07
N LYS A 298 14.74 -15.17 -6.16
CA LYS A 298 14.21 -14.21 -7.16
C LYS A 298 12.92 -13.61 -6.61
N GLN A 299 13.02 -12.57 -5.77
CA GLN A 299 11.84 -11.76 -5.43
C GLN A 299 11.52 -10.83 -6.60
N ALA A 300 10.53 -11.20 -7.41
CA ALA A 300 9.84 -10.24 -8.27
C ALA A 300 8.67 -9.66 -7.45
N ILE A 301 8.91 -8.55 -6.74
CA ILE A 301 7.80 -7.79 -6.14
C ILE A 301 7.08 -7.09 -7.30
N ARG A 302 5.94 -7.62 -7.71
CA ARG A 302 5.06 -6.99 -8.69
C ARG A 302 3.99 -6.21 -7.93
N PHE A 303 3.95 -4.91 -8.14
CA PHE A 303 2.87 -4.09 -7.63
C PHE A 303 1.66 -4.21 -8.56
N ALA A 304 0.55 -4.74 -8.05
CA ALA A 304 -0.73 -4.58 -8.72
C ALA A 304 -1.21 -3.13 -8.50
N ALA A 305 -1.38 -2.38 -9.57
CA ALA A 305 -2.14 -1.14 -9.51
C ALA A 305 -3.60 -1.48 -9.80
N SER A 306 -4.48 -1.35 -8.80
CA SER A 306 -5.92 -1.35 -9.09
C SER A 306 -6.28 0.00 -9.69
N ILE A 307 -6.80 -0.03 -10.92
CA ILE A 307 -7.42 1.11 -11.56
C ILE A 307 -8.90 0.74 -11.70
N THR A 308 -9.77 1.50 -11.05
CA THR A 308 -11.21 1.33 -11.18
C THR A 308 -11.62 1.74 -12.60
N PHE A 309 -11.94 0.76 -13.44
CA PHE A 309 -12.53 0.97 -14.76
C PHE A 309 -14.04 0.72 -14.72
N GLN A 310 -14.78 1.21 -15.71
CA GLN A 310 -16.16 0.81 -15.96
C GLN A 310 -16.21 0.30 -17.40
N ASN A 311 -16.52 -0.98 -17.59
CA ASN A 311 -16.88 -1.50 -18.89
C ASN A 311 -18.39 -1.38 -19.06
N ASN A 312 -18.82 -0.47 -19.95
CA ASN A 312 -20.16 -0.56 -20.52
C ASN A 312 -20.07 -1.53 -21.70
N PHE A 313 -20.36 -2.80 -21.44
CA PHE A 313 -20.79 -3.74 -22.47
C PHE A 313 -22.16 -4.28 -22.04
N THR A 314 -23.19 -3.61 -22.53
CA THR A 314 -24.51 -4.13 -22.90
C THR A 314 -25.16 -3.09 -23.79
#